data_AF-A0A2P9ASZ9-F1
#
_entry.id   AF-A0A2P9ASZ9-F1
#
_cell.length_a   1.000
_cell.length_b   1.000
_cell.length_c   1.000
_cell.angle_alpha   90.00
_cell.angle_beta   90.00
_cell.angle_gamma   90.00
#
_symmetry.space_group_name_H-M   'P 1'
#
loop_
_entity.id
_entity.type
_entity.pdbx_description
1 polymer ?
#
loop_
_entity_poly.entity_id
_entity_poly.type
_entity_poly.pdbx_seq_one_letter_code
_entity_poly.pdbx_strand_id
1 'polypeptide(L)'
;MTLSPERRTELLRMEEARRQTQRQLDMIDRQIIRRMTALIPQLQPRQSGYRRGRAPDASAFLERYRSHLAALTAERQPEIDALSRKLARQDLAIARFLERHGGCLNGRAA
;
A
#
# COMPACT_ATOMS: atom_id res chain seq x y z
N MET A 1 2.59 -23.44 26.55
CA MET A 1 1.44 -22.83 27.25
C MET A 1 0.43 -22.38 26.22
N THR A 2 -0.77 -22.98 26.19
CA THR A 2 -1.82 -22.64 25.23
C THR A 2 -2.60 -21.42 25.73
N LEU A 3 -2.70 -20.38 24.90
CA LEU A 3 -3.56 -19.22 25.18
C LEU A 3 -5.01 -19.68 25.46
N SER A 4 -5.64 -19.12 26.49
CA SER A 4 -7.08 -19.29 26.76
C SER A 4 -7.90 -19.00 25.49
N PRO A 5 -9.00 -19.74 25.22
CA PRO A 5 -9.86 -19.53 24.05
C PRO A 5 -10.37 -18.09 23.93
N GLU A 6 -10.58 -17.40 25.04
CA GLU A 6 -11.00 -15.98 25.07
C GLU A 6 -9.88 -15.07 24.54
N ARG A 7 -8.64 -15.32 24.96
CA ARG A 7 -7.44 -14.57 24.50
C ARG A 7 -7.12 -14.83 23.03
N ARG A 8 -7.41 -16.04 22.53
CA ARG A 8 -7.29 -16.36 21.10
C ARG A 8 -8.32 -15.59 20.28
N THR A 9 -9.56 -15.50 20.77
CA THR A 9 -10.62 -14.71 20.12
C THR A 9 -10.26 -13.24 20.07
N GLU A 10 -9.71 -12.69 21.16
CA GLU A 10 -9.25 -11.30 21.20
C GLU A 10 -8.08 -11.04 20.24
N LEU A 11 -7.09 -11.94 20.19
CA LEU A 11 -5.99 -11.86 19.24
C LEU A 11 -6.48 -11.88 17.78
N LEU A 12 -7.41 -12.79 17.44
CA LEU A 12 -7.99 -12.87 16.10
C LEU A 12 -8.68 -11.56 15.72
N ARG A 13 -9.42 -10.93 16.64
CA ARG A 13 -10.04 -9.61 16.39
C ARG A 13 -9.00 -8.52 16.15
N MET A 14 -7.90 -8.52 16.89
CA MET A 14 -6.80 -7.56 16.68
C MET A 14 -6.13 -7.77 15.32
N GLU A 15 -5.89 -9.02 14.93
CA GLU A 15 -5.33 -9.38 13.61
C GLU A 15 -6.29 -9.03 12.47
N GLU A 16 -7.60 -9.20 12.64
CA GLU A 16 -8.60 -8.79 11.66
C GLU A 16 -8.63 -7.27 11.48
N ALA A 17 -8.58 -6.49 12.56
CA ALA A 17 -8.49 -5.04 12.50
C ALA A 17 -7.19 -4.56 11.80
N ARG A 18 -6.09 -5.29 11.98
CA ARG A 18 -4.84 -5.08 11.25
C ARG A 18 -5.01 -5.38 9.76
N ARG A 19 -5.57 -6.55 9.41
CA ARG A 19 -5.84 -6.94 8.01
C ARG A 19 -6.77 -5.96 7.30
N GLN A 20 -7.75 -5.43 8.00
CA GLN A 20 -8.64 -4.40 7.45
C GLN A 20 -7.87 -3.12 7.10
N THR A 21 -7.00 -2.65 7.99
CA THR A 21 -6.14 -1.48 7.75
C THR A 21 -5.16 -1.74 6.60
N GLN A 22 -4.60 -2.94 6.51
CA GLN A 22 -3.74 -3.36 5.39
C GLN A 22 -4.51 -3.40 4.06
N ARG A 23 -5.75 -3.89 4.05
CA ARG A 23 -6.62 -3.88 2.86
C ARG A 23 -6.93 -2.46 2.40
N GLN A 24 -7.09 -1.52 3.34
CA GLN A 24 -7.28 -0.10 2.99
C GLN A 24 -6.04 0.46 2.29
N LEU A 25 -4.84 0.15 2.78
CA LEU A 25 -3.59 0.51 2.08
C LEU A 25 -3.52 -0.12 0.67
N ASP A 26 -3.81 -1.43 0.54
CA ASP A 26 -3.81 -2.11 -0.76
C ASP A 26 -4.82 -1.49 -1.74
N MET A 27 -5.99 -1.06 -1.26
CA MET A 27 -6.96 -0.35 -2.09
C MET A 27 -6.44 1.00 -2.58
N ILE A 28 -5.73 1.76 -1.73
CA ILE A 28 -5.12 3.04 -2.11
C ILE A 28 -4.03 2.81 -3.16
N ASP A 29 -3.15 1.83 -2.95
CA ASP A 29 -2.12 1.44 -3.92
C ASP A 29 -2.74 1.04 -5.26
N ARG A 30 -3.78 0.21 -5.26
CA ARG A 30 -4.51 -0.15 -6.48
C ARG A 30 -5.16 1.05 -7.16
N GLN A 31 -5.67 2.01 -6.41
CA GLN A 31 -6.23 3.24 -6.98
C GLN A 31 -5.15 4.09 -7.65
N ILE A 32 -3.98 4.21 -7.02
CA ILE A 32 -2.82 4.91 -7.60
C ILE A 32 -2.41 4.24 -8.91
N ILE A 33 -2.20 2.91 -8.90
CA ILE A 33 -1.82 2.13 -10.08
C ILE A 33 -2.88 2.25 -11.18
N ARG A 34 -4.17 2.11 -10.84
CA ARG A 34 -5.26 2.19 -11.83
C ARG A 34 -5.35 3.58 -12.46
N ARG A 35 -5.22 4.64 -11.66
CA ARG A 35 -5.26 6.03 -12.15
C ARG A 35 -4.06 6.34 -13.02
N MET A 36 -2.89 5.83 -12.65
CA MET A 36 -1.66 5.91 -13.43
C MET A 36 -1.79 5.17 -14.77
N THR A 37 -2.24 3.92 -14.78
CA THR A 37 -2.43 3.13 -16.02
C THR A 37 -3.48 3.75 -16.94
N ALA A 38 -4.51 4.39 -16.40
CA ALA A 38 -5.50 5.13 -17.19
C ALA A 38 -4.94 6.41 -17.84
N LEU A 39 -3.85 6.98 -17.30
CA LEU A 39 -3.17 8.14 -17.86
C LEU A 39 -2.15 7.77 -18.95
N ILE A 40 -1.66 6.52 -19.00
CA ILE A 40 -0.69 6.05 -20.01
C ILE A 40 -1.17 6.31 -21.45
N PRO A 41 -2.41 5.98 -21.86
CA PRO A 41 -2.90 6.24 -23.21
C PRO A 41 -3.05 7.73 -23.54
N GLN A 42 -3.26 8.58 -22.52
CA GLN A 42 -3.39 10.04 -22.68
C GLN A 42 -2.04 10.73 -22.79
N LEU A 43 -1.03 10.16 -22.13
CA LEU A 43 0.37 10.62 -22.19
C LEU A 43 1.09 10.09 -23.44
N GLN A 44 0.60 9.00 -24.03
CA GLN A 44 1.13 8.48 -25.28
C GLN A 44 0.97 9.58 -26.36
N PRO A 45 2.04 9.98 -27.06
CA PRO A 45 1.92 10.93 -28.14
C PRO A 45 0.98 10.31 -29.16
N ARG A 46 -0.21 10.92 -29.30
CA ARG A 46 -1.13 10.67 -30.41
C ARG A 46 -0.26 10.71 -31.65
N GLN A 47 -0.21 9.62 -32.42
CA GLN A 47 0.59 9.47 -33.65
C GLN A 47 0.13 10.42 -34.77
N SER A 48 -0.34 11.62 -34.42
CA SER A 48 -0.70 12.71 -35.30
C SER A 48 0.58 13.36 -35.78
N GLY A 49 1.15 12.80 -36.84
CA GLY A 49 2.18 13.43 -37.62
C GLY A 49 3.58 12.92 -37.32
N TYR A 50 3.95 11.87 -38.05
CA TYR A 50 5.32 11.65 -38.53
C TYR A 50 5.72 12.82 -39.46
N ARG A 51 5.61 14.07 -39.00
CA ARG A 51 6.06 15.25 -39.73
C ARG A 51 7.39 15.64 -39.10
N ARG A 52 8.46 15.20 -39.77
CA ARG A 52 9.83 15.77 -39.65
C ARG A 52 10.70 15.16 -38.54
N GLY A 53 11.13 13.91 -38.74
CA GLY A 53 12.45 13.41 -38.31
C GLY A 53 12.84 13.40 -36.83
N ARG A 54 11.98 13.84 -35.90
CA ARG A 54 12.26 13.85 -34.46
C ARG A 54 11.55 12.67 -33.81
N ALA A 55 12.31 11.74 -33.24
CA ALA A 55 11.76 10.68 -32.41
C ALA A 55 10.96 11.31 -31.25
N PRO A 56 9.82 10.74 -30.85
CA PRO A 56 9.11 11.19 -29.65
C PRO A 56 10.08 11.17 -28.47
N ASP A 57 10.22 12.30 -27.76
CA ASP A 57 11.12 12.46 -26.61
C ASP A 57 10.65 11.54 -25.46
N ALA A 58 11.14 10.30 -25.46
CA ALA A 58 10.83 9.31 -24.43
C ALA A 58 11.22 9.78 -23.03
N SER A 59 12.28 10.59 -22.92
CA SER A 59 12.68 11.28 -21.68
C SER A 59 11.61 12.23 -21.17
N ALA A 60 11.07 13.10 -22.02
CA ALA A 60 10.03 14.05 -21.65
C ALA A 60 8.72 13.35 -21.24
N PHE A 61 8.40 12.21 -21.84
CA PHE A 61 7.30 11.35 -21.40
C PHE A 61 7.55 10.79 -19.99
N LEU A 62 8.73 10.22 -19.74
CA LEU A 62 9.08 9.65 -18.43
C LEU A 62 9.12 10.72 -17.33
N GLU A 63 9.58 11.94 -17.64
CA GLU A 63 9.53 13.07 -16.70
C GLU A 63 8.09 13.47 -16.35
N ARG A 64 7.22 13.64 -17.36
CA ARG A 64 5.79 13.94 -17.11
C ARG A 64 5.10 12.83 -16.33
N TYR A 65 5.46 11.58 -16.59
CA TYR A 65 4.94 10.42 -15.87
C TYR A 65 5.39 10.43 -14.40
N ARG A 66 6.67 10.67 -14.14
CA ARG A 66 7.22 10.76 -12.78
C ARG A 66 6.64 11.94 -11.99
N SER A 67 6.47 13.10 -12.63
CA SER A 67 5.85 14.27 -11.98
C SER A 67 4.38 14.02 -11.63
N HIS A 68 3.60 13.38 -12.50
CA HIS A 68 2.22 13.01 -12.18
C HIS A 68 2.14 11.95 -11.10
N LEU A 69 3.03 10.96 -11.10
CA LEU A 69 3.14 9.97 -10.02
C LEU A 69 3.42 10.67 -8.70
N ALA A 70 4.43 11.54 -8.66
CA ALA A 70 4.80 12.28 -7.45
C ALA A 70 3.64 13.15 -6.93
N ALA A 71 2.89 13.81 -7.81
CA ALA A 71 1.72 14.60 -7.43
C ALA A 71 0.61 13.71 -6.83
N LEU A 72 0.24 12.61 -7.51
CA LEU A 72 -0.78 11.68 -7.03
C LEU A 72 -0.39 11.01 -5.71
N THR A 73 0.88 10.64 -5.57
CA THR A 73 1.41 10.10 -4.32
C THR A 73 1.40 11.16 -3.23
N ALA A 74 1.83 12.40 -3.49
CA ALA A 74 1.80 13.48 -2.50
C ALA A 74 0.39 13.79 -1.99
N GLU A 75 -0.62 13.76 -2.86
CA GLU A 75 -2.03 13.93 -2.47
C GLU A 75 -2.55 12.82 -1.54
N ARG A 76 -2.03 11.59 -1.69
CA ARG A 76 -2.43 10.42 -0.89
C ARG A 76 -1.47 10.10 0.26
N GLN A 77 -0.30 10.73 0.27
CA GLN A 77 0.76 10.54 1.25
C GLN A 77 0.27 10.72 2.70
N PRO A 78 -0.49 11.77 3.07
CA PRO A 78 -0.95 11.92 4.44
C PRO A 78 -1.90 10.80 4.88
N GLU A 79 -2.68 10.24 3.96
CA GLU A 79 -3.58 9.10 4.21
C GLU A 79 -2.78 7.80 4.38
N ILE A 80 -1.81 7.56 3.50
CA ILE A 80 -0.87 6.42 3.59
C ILE A 80 -0.09 6.48 4.91
N ASP A 81 0.44 7.65 5.28
CA ASP A 81 1.19 7.84 6.53
C ASP A 81 0.30 7.69 7.77
N ALA A 82 -0.95 8.13 7.72
CA ALA A 82 -1.91 7.93 8.80
C ALA A 82 -2.24 6.44 9.00
N LEU A 83 -2.53 5.72 7.91
CA LEU A 83 -2.81 4.29 7.95
C LEU A 83 -1.59 3.46 8.33
N SER A 84 -0.40 3.84 7.86
CA SER A 84 0.87 3.18 8.21
C SER A 84 1.18 3.35 9.69
N ARG A 85 1.01 4.56 10.25
CA ARG A 85 1.15 4.80 11.70
C ARG A 85 0.11 4.02 12.51
N LYS A 86 -1.12 3.90 12.01
CA LYS A 86 -2.17 3.08 12.65
C LYS A 86 -1.79 1.60 12.66
N LEU A 87 -1.26 1.08 11.55
CA LEU A 87 -0.81 -0.30 11.43
C LEU A 87 0.36 -0.58 12.38
N ALA A 88 1.35 0.31 12.46
CA ALA A 88 2.45 0.17 13.41
C ALA A 88 1.98 0.12 14.87
N ARG A 89 0.94 0.92 15.23
CA ARG A 89 0.33 0.87 16.57
C ARG A 89 -0.41 -0.45 16.81
N GLN A 90 -1.12 -0.97 15.81
CA GLN A 90 -1.79 -2.27 15.90
C GLN A 90 -0.78 -3.41 16.08
N ASP A 91 0.32 -3.38 15.32
CA ASP A 91 1.38 -4.38 15.39
C ASP A 91 2.07 -4.36 16.76
N LEU A 92 2.34 -3.17 17.30
CA LEU A 92 2.87 -3.03 18.66
C LEU A 92 1.89 -3.54 19.73
N ALA A 93 0.59 -3.27 19.57
CA ALA A 93 -0.43 -3.76 20.49
C ALA A 93 -0.54 -5.29 20.47
N ILE A 94 -0.48 -5.90 19.28
CA ILE A 94 -0.46 -7.36 19.10
C ILE A 94 0.82 -7.95 19.72
N ALA A 95 1.99 -7.37 19.45
CA ALA A 95 3.25 -7.84 20.03
C ALA A 95 3.21 -7.84 21.57
N ARG A 96 2.80 -6.71 22.17
CA ARG A 96 2.64 -6.59 23.63
C ARG A 96 1.62 -7.57 24.20
N PHE A 97 0.54 -7.83 23.48
CA PHE A 97 -0.45 -8.83 23.86
C PHE A 97 0.15 -10.24 23.88
N LEU A 98 0.91 -10.60 22.85
CA LEU A 98 1.60 -11.89 22.76
C LEU A 98 2.67 -12.04 23.86
N GLU A 99 3.46 -11.00 24.12
CA GLU A 99 4.48 -10.96 25.18
C GLU A 99 3.84 -11.16 26.56
N ARG A 100 2.74 -10.45 26.85
CA ARG A 100 2.04 -10.52 28.15
C ARG A 100 1.37 -11.87 28.39
N HIS A 101 0.92 -12.54 27.33
CA HIS A 101 0.15 -13.77 27.45
C HIS A 101 0.92 -15.04 27.08
N GLY A 102 2.23 -14.94 26.83
CA GLY A 102 3.11 -16.08 26.52
C GLY A 102 2.72 -16.80 25.22
N GLY A 103 2.01 -16.10 24.33
CA GLY A 103 1.47 -16.66 23.10
C GLY A 103 2.53 -16.76 22.02
N CYS A 104 3.25 -17.88 21.96
CA CYS A 104 3.76 -18.31 20.65
C CYS A 104 2.54 -18.58 19.76
N LEU A 105 2.40 -17.81 18.68
CA LEU A 105 1.61 -18.25 17.53
C LEU A 105 2.20 -19.61 17.12
N ASN A 106 1.43 -20.66 17.35
CA ASN A 106 1.88 -22.03 17.27
C ASN A 106 2.52 -22.34 15.90
N GLY A 107 3.76 -22.81 15.88
CA GLY A 107 4.34 -23.63 14.81
C GLY A 107 4.87 -22.92 13.56
N ARG A 108 6.03 -22.26 13.67
CA ARG A 108 6.99 -22.23 12.55
C ARG A 108 8.40 -22.41 13.11
N ALA A 109 8.66 -23.62 13.60
CA ALA A 109 10.02 -24.13 13.67
C ALA A 109 10.54 -24.29 12.22
N ALA A 110 11.84 -24.08 12.07
CA ALA A 110 12.61 -24.19 10.83
C ALA A 110 12.38 -25.51 10.08
#